data_AF-A0A2N5KK09-F1
#
_entry.id   AF-A0A2N5KK09-F1
#
_cell.length_a   1.000
_cell.length_b   1.000
_cell.length_c   1.000
_cell.angle_alpha   90.00
_cell.angle_beta   90.00
_cell.angle_gamma   90.00
#
_symmetry.space_group_name_H-M   'P 1'
#
loop_
_entity.id
_entity.type
_entity.pdbx_description
1 polymer ?
#
loop_
_entity_poly.entity_id
_entity_poly.type
_entity_poly.pdbx_seq_one_letter_code
_entity_poly.pdbx_strand_id
1 'polypeptide(L)'
;MFELGAAAREYHREAGRLAAEVGVEKLVCVGDEARWYAEAFPGESLQYESAEAAAEGLESVLEEGDYVVVKGSRGVGLDRLTRKLKERLALV
;
A
#
# COMPACT_ATOMS: atom_id res chain seq x y z
N MET A 1 -2.57 -8.51 -4.78
CA MET A 1 -3.78 -8.71 -5.62
C MET A 1 -3.99 -10.20 -5.73
N PHE A 2 -5.03 -10.74 -5.10
CA PHE A 2 -5.33 -12.16 -5.14
C PHE A 2 -6.06 -12.56 -6.42
N GLU A 3 -6.19 -13.87 -6.66
CA GLU A 3 -6.86 -14.48 -7.81
C GLU A 3 -6.20 -14.25 -9.18
N LEU A 4 -4.89 -13.92 -9.21
CA LEU A 4 -4.14 -13.66 -10.45
C LEU A 4 -3.32 -14.87 -10.96
N GLY A 5 -3.23 -15.95 -10.17
CA GLY A 5 -2.46 -17.15 -10.51
C GLY A 5 -0.99 -16.84 -10.84
N ALA A 6 -0.44 -17.51 -11.86
CA ALA A 6 0.96 -17.36 -12.26
C ALA A 6 1.34 -15.94 -12.73
N ALA A 7 0.36 -15.13 -13.13
CA ALA A 7 0.58 -13.75 -13.59
C ALA A 7 0.65 -12.74 -12.44
N ALA A 8 0.44 -13.16 -11.18
CA ALA A 8 0.39 -12.26 -10.03
C ALA A 8 1.59 -11.31 -9.99
N ARG A 9 2.82 -11.84 -10.07
CA ARG A 9 4.04 -11.01 -10.00
C ARG A 9 4.09 -9.93 -11.08
N GLU A 10 3.76 -10.24 -12.33
CA GLU A 10 3.84 -9.25 -13.40
C GLU A 10 2.76 -8.17 -13.26
N TYR A 11 1.53 -8.53 -12.90
CA TYR A 11 0.49 -7.54 -12.66
C TYR A 11 0.80 -6.61 -11.47
N HIS A 12 1.46 -7.14 -10.42
CA HIS A 12 1.93 -6.27 -9.33
C HIS A 12 3.03 -5.32 -9.81
N ARG A 13 3.98 -5.79 -10.64
CA ARG A 13 5.00 -4.92 -11.22
C ARG A 13 4.39 -3.85 -12.12
N GLU A 14 3.42 -4.19 -12.96
CA GLU A 14 2.71 -3.25 -13.82
C GLU A 14 2.04 -2.15 -13.00
N ALA A 15 1.34 -2.51 -11.92
CA ALA A 15 0.76 -1.54 -11.00
C ALA A 15 1.81 -0.67 -10.29
N GLY A 16 2.99 -1.22 -9.97
CA GLY A 16 4.12 -0.47 -9.42
C GLY A 16 4.66 0.58 -10.40
N ARG A 17 4.83 0.21 -11.69
CA ARG A 17 5.22 1.16 -12.75
C ARG A 17 4.17 2.26 -12.90
N LEU A 18 2.89 1.88 -12.97
CA LEU A 18 1.79 2.83 -13.10
C LEU A 18 1.74 3.81 -11.93
N ALA A 19 1.97 3.36 -10.70
CA ALA A 19 2.01 4.25 -9.53
C ALA A 19 3.09 5.34 -9.71
N ALA A 20 4.26 4.99 -10.24
CA ALA A 20 5.30 5.95 -10.55
C ALA A 20 4.89 6.92 -11.68
N GLU A 21 4.29 6.40 -12.75
CA GLU A 21 3.83 7.19 -13.90
C GLU A 21 2.78 8.24 -13.52
N VAL A 22 1.90 7.93 -12.57
CA VAL A 22 0.86 8.85 -12.10
C VAL A 22 1.31 9.76 -10.96
N GLY A 23 2.60 9.71 -10.58
CA GLY A 23 3.19 10.61 -9.60
C GLY A 23 2.95 10.25 -8.14
N VAL A 24 2.73 8.97 -7.82
CA VAL A 24 2.74 8.52 -6.41
C VAL A 24 4.13 8.73 -5.82
N GLU A 25 4.22 9.43 -4.69
CA GLU A 25 5.49 9.74 -4.03
C GLU A 25 5.99 8.59 -3.15
N LYS A 26 5.08 7.94 -2.42
CA LYS A 26 5.38 6.81 -1.53
C LYS A 26 4.43 5.65 -1.77
N LEU A 27 4.96 4.43 -1.84
CA LEU A 27 4.16 3.21 -2.02
C LEU A 27 4.20 2.33 -0.77
N VAL A 28 3.03 2.15 -0.13
CA VAL A 28 2.88 1.29 1.04
C VAL A 28 2.43 -0.11 0.61
N CYS A 29 3.32 -1.08 0.77
CA CYS A 29 3.14 -2.47 0.37
C CYS A 29 2.82 -3.33 1.59
N VAL A 30 1.67 -4.01 1.58
CA VAL A 30 1.20 -4.83 2.70
C VAL A 30 1.01 -6.29 2.28
N GLY A 31 1.74 -7.19 2.95
CA GLY A 31 1.76 -8.63 2.70
C GLY A 31 2.80 -9.07 1.65
N ASP A 32 3.08 -10.37 1.62
CA ASP A 32 4.22 -10.94 0.89
C ASP A 32 4.24 -10.65 -0.62
N GLU A 33 3.08 -10.69 -1.29
CA GLU A 33 2.99 -10.43 -2.73
C GLU A 33 3.16 -8.93 -3.07
N ALA A 34 2.93 -8.04 -2.09
CA ALA A 34 3.01 -6.60 -2.32
C ALA A 34 4.44 -6.11 -2.60
N ARG A 35 5.47 -6.85 -2.17
CA ARG A 35 6.87 -6.55 -2.52
C ARG A 35 7.10 -6.43 -4.02
N TRP A 36 6.30 -7.13 -4.84
CA TRP A 36 6.41 -7.09 -6.29
C TRP A 36 5.99 -5.74 -6.89
N TYR A 37 5.15 -4.94 -6.21
CA TYR A 37 4.92 -3.57 -6.65
C TYR A 37 6.21 -2.75 -6.53
N ALA A 38 6.89 -2.86 -5.38
CA ALA A 38 8.13 -2.14 -5.11
C ALA A 38 9.28 -2.55 -6.03
N GLU A 39 9.31 -3.79 -6.53
CA GLU A 39 10.30 -4.20 -7.55
C GLU A 39 10.28 -3.33 -8.82
N ALA A 40 9.15 -2.67 -9.13
CA ALA A 40 8.97 -1.86 -10.32
C ALA A 40 8.56 -0.41 -10.02
N PHE A 41 8.57 0.00 -8.76
CA PHE A 41 8.32 1.37 -8.33
C PHE A 41 9.67 2.01 -7.91
N PRO A 42 10.15 3.04 -8.63
CA PRO A 42 11.46 3.63 -8.37
C PRO A 42 11.49 4.60 -7.18
N GLY A 43 10.32 4.97 -6.64
CA GLY A 43 10.20 5.87 -5.50
C GLY A 43 10.36 5.18 -4.15
N GLU A 44 10.04 5.89 -3.07
CA GLU A 44 10.11 5.35 -1.71
C GLU A 44 9.01 4.29 -1.48
N SER A 45 9.39 3.09 -1.06
CA SER A 45 8.43 2.05 -0.72
C SER A 45 8.58 1.58 0.72
N LEU A 46 7.46 1.43 1.42
CA LEU A 46 7.40 0.88 2.78
C LEU A 46 6.77 -0.50 2.72
N GLN A 47 7.39 -1.47 3.40
CA GLN A 47 6.95 -2.86 3.41
C GLN A 47 6.45 -3.23 4.80
N TYR A 48 5.25 -3.83 4.86
CA TYR A 48 4.65 -4.32 6.09
C TYR A 48 4.09 -5.72 5.90
N GLU A 49 4.24 -6.58 6.89
CA GLU A 49 3.76 -7.97 6.85
C GLU A 49 2.23 -8.07 6.97
N SER A 50 1.59 -7.08 7.61
CA SER A 50 0.15 -7.08 7.88
C SER A 50 -0.47 -5.68 7.86
N ALA A 51 -1.80 -5.63 7.75
CA ALA A 51 -2.57 -4.38 7.81
C ALA A 51 -2.42 -3.70 9.18
N GLU A 52 -2.29 -4.49 10.25
CA GLU A 52 -2.05 -4.01 11.61
C GLU A 52 -0.67 -3.34 11.72
N ALA A 53 0.39 -4.00 11.25
CA ALA A 53 1.75 -3.45 11.27
C ALA A 53 1.86 -2.17 10.42
N ALA A 54 1.20 -2.16 9.26
CA ALA A 54 1.12 -0.97 8.42
C ALA A 54 0.40 0.19 9.12
N ALA A 55 -0.69 -0.07 9.84
CA ALA A 55 -1.41 0.99 10.56
C ALA A 55 -0.57 1.61 11.68
N GLU A 56 0.26 0.81 12.36
CA GLU A 56 1.18 1.32 13.39
C GLU A 56 2.34 2.10 12.78
N GLY A 57 2.91 1.61 11.68
CA GLY A 57 4.03 2.27 11.02
C GLY A 57 3.66 3.58 10.31
N LEU A 58 2.45 3.69 9.78
CA LEU A 58 2.03 4.88 9.02
C LEU A 58 1.76 6.11 9.88
N GLU A 59 1.51 5.94 11.18
CA GLU A 59 1.24 7.05 12.08
C GLU A 59 2.41 8.03 12.19
N SER A 60 3.65 7.55 12.04
CA SER A 60 4.85 8.39 12.03
C SER A 60 5.36 8.74 10.61
N VAL A 61 4.66 8.29 9.56
CA VAL A 61 5.04 8.51 8.16
C VAL A 61 4.16 9.56 7.50
N LEU A 62 2.87 9.55 7.83
CA LEU A 62 1.89 10.45 7.23
C LEU A 62 2.01 11.84 7.83
N GLU A 63 1.99 12.83 6.95
CA GLU A 63 2.05 14.25 7.29
C GLU A 63 0.73 14.96 6.95
N GLU A 64 0.52 16.15 7.53
CA GLU A 64 -0.63 16.97 7.18
C GLU A 64 -0.58 17.37 5.69
N GLY A 65 -1.67 17.13 4.97
CA GLY A 65 -1.77 17.39 3.53
C GLY A 65 -1.52 16.15 2.65
N ASP A 66 -1.11 15.02 3.22
CA ASP A 66 -0.96 13.77 2.46
C ASP A 66 -2.30 13.26 1.92
N TYR A 67 -2.29 12.82 0.65
CA TYR A 67 -3.41 12.15 0.03
C TYR A 67 -3.17 10.64 -0.02
N VAL A 68 -3.97 9.89 0.73
CA VAL A 68 -3.80 8.44 0.86
C VAL A 68 -4.89 7.68 0.10
N VAL A 69 -4.47 6.84 -0.85
CA VAL A 69 -5.36 5.89 -1.55
C VAL A 69 -5.13 4.48 -1.01
N VAL A 70 -6.16 3.89 -0.41
CA VAL A 70 -6.10 2.52 0.11
C VAL A 70 -6.76 1.55 -0.88
N LYS A 71 -6.01 0.54 -1.33
CA LYS A 71 -6.49 -0.51 -2.26
C LYS A 71 -5.92 -1.87 -1.89
N GLY A 72 -6.78 -2.89 -1.81
CA GLY A 72 -6.34 -4.27 -1.61
C GLY A 72 -7.47 -5.28 -1.78
N SER A 73 -7.10 -6.54 -1.99
CA SER A 73 -8.05 -7.67 -1.95
C SER A 73 -8.59 -7.83 -0.52
N ARG A 74 -9.84 -8.27 -0.37
CA ARG A 74 -10.50 -8.40 0.94
C ARG A 74 -9.67 -9.20 1.96
N GLY A 75 -9.02 -10.28 1.52
CA GLY A 75 -8.21 -11.13 2.38
C GLY A 75 -6.96 -10.46 2.97
N VAL A 76 -6.50 -9.32 2.42
CA VAL A 76 -5.39 -8.54 2.99
C VAL A 76 -5.82 -7.78 4.25
N GLY A 77 -7.12 -7.46 4.39
CA GLY A 77 -7.65 -6.80 5.58
C GLY A 77 -7.34 -5.30 5.68
N LEU A 78 -7.12 -4.61 4.56
CA LEU A 78 -6.83 -3.16 4.57
C LEU A 78 -7.99 -2.29 5.08
N ASP A 79 -9.20 -2.85 5.23
CA ASP A 79 -10.31 -2.21 5.92
C ASP A 79 -9.98 -1.93 7.39
N ARG A 80 -9.21 -2.81 8.04
CA ARG A 80 -8.76 -2.65 9.43
C ARG A 80 -7.72 -1.52 9.55
N LEU A 81 -6.79 -1.46 8.59
CA LEU A 81 -5.86 -0.33 8.46
C LEU A 81 -6.62 0.99 8.30
N THR A 82 -7.59 1.02 7.38
CA THR A 82 -8.36 2.24 7.09
C THR A 82 -9.13 2.71 8.31
N ARG A 83 -9.73 1.78 9.09
CA ARG A 83 -10.42 2.10 10.34
C ARG A 83 -9.47 2.71 11.38
N LYS A 84 -8.30 2.09 11.60
CA LYS A 84 -7.31 2.59 12.55
C LYS A 84 -6.79 3.98 12.18
N LEU A 85 -6.49 4.21 10.90
CA LEU A 85 -6.06 5.54 10.43
C LEU A 85 -7.15 6.58 10.67
N LYS A 86 -8.43 6.26 10.41
CA LYS A 86 -9.58 7.15 10.69
C LYS A 86 -9.78 7.48 12.17
N GLU A 87 -9.43 6.56 13.07
CA GLU A 87 -9.56 6.76 14.51
C GLU A 87 -8.44 7.64 15.07
N ARG A 88 -7.27 7.64 14.43
CA ARG A 88 -6.04 8.32 14.91
C ARG A 88 -5.73 9.63 14.20
N LEU A 89 -6.15 9.75 12.94
CA LEU A 89 -5.87 10.91 12.10
C LEU A 89 -7.16 11.68 11.86
N ALA A 90 -7.07 13.01 11.96
CA ALA A 90 -8.13 13.89 11.51
C ALA A 90 -8.15 13.86 9.97
N LEU A 91 -9.11 13.12 9.40
CA LEU A 91 -9.36 13.15 7.97
C LEU A 91 -10.24 14.35 7.62
N VAL A 92 -9.80 15.15 6.66
CA VAL A 92 -10.51 16.32 6.14
C VAL A 92 -11.07 16.01 4.75
#